data_AF-A0A967JWU3-F1
#
_entry.id   AF-A0A967JWU3-F1
#
_cell.length_a   1.000
_cell.length_b   1.000
_cell.length_c   1.000
_cell.angle_alpha   90.00
_cell.angle_beta   90.00
_cell.angle_gamma   90.00
#
_symmetry.space_group_name_H-M   'P 1'
#
loop_
_entity.id
_entity.type
_entity.pdbx_description
1 polymer ?
#
loop_
_entity_poly.entity_id
_entity_poly.type
_entity_poly.pdbx_seq_one_letter_code
_entity_poly.pdbx_strand_id
1 'polypeptide(L)'
;KVWLKWNSEDVTRVFASMLGEGDRNKYLEIPGSQYSTLPFDKVLHEDELVGLSTYAVYTANVRSWFSLAMVAEHKAIDGSEVVLI
;
A
#
# COMPACT_ATOMS: atom_id res chain seq x y z
N LYS A 1 1.26 -14.85 -4.77
CA LYS A 1 0.22 -13.82 -4.53
C LYS A 1 0.04 -13.70 -3.03
N VAL A 2 0.12 -12.49 -2.49
CA VAL A 2 -0.13 -12.18 -1.06
C VAL A 2 -1.08 -10.98 -0.93
N TRP A 3 -1.61 -10.77 0.27
CA TRP A 3 -2.37 -9.58 0.64
C TRP A 3 -1.51 -8.72 1.54
N LEU A 4 -1.29 -7.47 1.18
CA LEU A 4 -0.58 -6.52 2.04
C LEU A 4 -1.63 -5.69 2.75
N LYS A 5 -1.72 -5.83 4.08
CA LYS A 5 -2.51 -4.93 4.93
C LYS A 5 -1.66 -3.71 5.23
N TRP A 6 -2.17 -2.51 4.91
CA TRP A 6 -1.42 -1.29 5.11
C TRP A 6 -1.48 -0.85 6.58
N ASN A 7 -0.38 -0.27 7.07
CA ASN A 7 -0.30 0.29 8.41
C ASN A 7 -1.29 1.47 8.56
N SER A 8 -2.04 1.49 9.66
CA SER A 8 -3.13 2.46 9.87
C SER A 8 -2.61 3.88 10.14
N GLU A 9 -1.48 3.99 10.83
CA GLU A 9 -0.82 5.27 11.11
C GLU A 9 -0.31 5.90 9.81
N ASP A 10 0.31 5.11 8.94
CA ASP A 10 0.81 5.55 7.64
C ASP A 10 -0.33 6.03 6.74
N VAL A 11 -1.40 5.24 6.63
CA VAL A 11 -2.61 5.64 5.89
C VAL A 11 -3.17 6.94 6.45
N THR A 12 -3.25 7.07 7.77
CA THR A 12 -3.79 8.28 8.41
C THR A 12 -2.92 9.51 8.11
N ARG A 13 -1.59 9.38 8.08
CA ARG A 13 -0.70 10.47 7.63
C ARG A 13 -0.95 10.86 6.17
N VAL A 14 -1.23 9.89 5.29
CA VAL A 14 -1.58 10.19 3.90
C VAL A 14 -2.89 10.99 3.82
N PHE A 15 -3.94 10.57 4.52
CA PHE A 15 -5.21 11.32 4.56
C PHE A 15 -5.04 12.71 5.19
N ALA A 16 -4.32 12.80 6.31
CA ALA A 16 -4.08 14.07 6.98
C ALA A 16 -3.33 15.07 6.08
N SER A 17 -2.37 14.60 5.26
CA SER A 17 -1.61 15.46 4.35
C SER A 17 -2.45 16.16 3.28
N MET A 18 -3.71 15.75 3.08
CA MET A 18 -4.64 16.43 2.16
C MET A 18 -5.17 17.75 2.73
N LEU A 19 -5.00 17.99 4.03
CA LEU A 19 -5.48 19.16 4.75
C LEU A 19 -4.28 19.93 5.33
N GLY A 20 -4.31 21.26 5.25
CA GLY A 20 -3.27 22.13 5.80
C GLY A 20 -2.27 22.63 4.76
N GLU A 21 -1.06 22.96 5.23
CA GLU A 21 0.04 23.52 4.44
C GLU A 21 1.18 22.51 4.29
N GLY A 22 1.99 22.65 3.23
CA GLY A 22 3.11 21.75 2.92
C GLY A 22 2.81 20.77 1.78
N ASP A 23 3.72 19.81 1.60
CA ASP A 23 3.62 18.82 0.52
C ASP A 23 2.57 17.75 0.83
N ARG A 24 1.78 17.40 -0.19
CA ARG A 24 0.72 16.39 -0.11
C ARG A 24 1.24 15.04 -0.57
N ASN A 25 0.90 13.97 0.18
CA ASN A 25 1.12 12.60 -0.28
C ASN A 25 0.20 12.24 -1.46
N LYS A 26 0.41 11.08 -2.10
CA LYS A 26 -0.50 10.61 -3.15
C LYS A 26 -1.94 10.51 -2.61
N TYR A 27 -2.90 11.05 -3.36
CA TYR A 27 -4.32 11.00 -3.00
C TYR A 27 -4.80 9.55 -2.98
N LEU A 28 -5.44 9.13 -1.88
CA LEU A 28 -6.04 7.82 -1.70
C LEU A 28 -7.57 7.90 -1.86
N GLU A 29 -8.06 7.65 -3.07
CA GLU A 29 -9.50 7.63 -3.35
C GLU A 29 -10.18 6.39 -2.76
N ILE A 30 -11.33 6.57 -2.11
CA ILE A 30 -12.13 5.48 -1.55
C ILE A 30 -13.22 5.08 -2.56
N PRO A 31 -13.40 3.78 -2.89
CA PRO A 31 -12.76 2.62 -2.26
C PRO A 31 -11.49 2.12 -2.96
N GLY A 32 -11.12 2.65 -4.14
CA GLY A 32 -9.96 2.20 -4.91
C GLY A 32 -9.15 3.38 -5.39
N SER A 33 -7.83 3.34 -5.15
CA SER A 33 -6.93 4.46 -5.43
C SER A 33 -6.02 4.18 -6.65
N GLN A 34 -6.54 3.50 -7.66
CA GLN A 34 -5.76 3.24 -8.88
C GLN A 34 -5.52 4.54 -9.65
N TYR A 35 -4.30 4.71 -10.18
CA TYR A 35 -3.90 5.90 -10.96
C TYR A 35 -3.67 5.58 -12.45
N SER A 36 -3.79 4.32 -12.84
CA SER A 36 -3.67 3.85 -14.22
C SER A 36 -4.43 2.52 -14.37
N THR A 37 -4.52 2.00 -15.60
CA THR A 37 -5.11 0.67 -15.86
C THR A 37 -4.37 -0.45 -15.11
N LEU A 38 -3.06 -0.29 -14.91
CA LEU A 38 -2.17 -1.24 -14.26
C LEU A 38 -1.26 -0.48 -13.27
N PRO A 39 -1.74 -0.16 -12.06
CA PRO A 39 -0.95 0.54 -11.06
C PRO A 39 0.01 -0.44 -10.41
N PHE A 40 1.31 -0.13 -10.46
CA PHE A 40 2.38 -0.95 -9.91
C PHE A 40 3.28 -0.13 -9.00
N ASP A 41 3.29 -0.50 -7.72
CA ASP A 41 4.13 0.12 -6.70
C ASP A 41 5.21 -0.90 -6.27
N LYS A 42 6.39 -0.43 -5.90
CA LYS A 42 7.49 -1.32 -5.47
C LYS A 42 7.18 -1.88 -4.10
N VAL A 43 7.50 -3.16 -3.89
CA VAL A 43 7.50 -3.78 -2.55
C VAL A 43 8.94 -3.95 -2.12
N LEU A 44 9.32 -3.26 -1.05
CA LEU A 44 10.66 -3.29 -0.48
C LEU A 44 10.66 -4.02 0.87
N HIS A 45 11.69 -4.81 1.13
CA HIS A 45 11.98 -5.35 2.46
C HIS A 45 13.44 -5.01 2.79
N GLU A 46 13.67 -4.22 3.84
CA GLU A 46 15.03 -3.73 4.17
C GLU A 46 15.75 -3.10 2.95
N ASP A 47 15.03 -2.23 2.22
CA ASP A 47 15.48 -1.58 0.97
C ASP A 47 15.72 -2.52 -0.24
N GLU A 48 15.59 -3.84 -0.06
CA GLU A 48 15.65 -4.82 -1.14
C GLU A 48 14.31 -4.86 -1.90
N LEU A 49 14.35 -4.76 -3.23
CA LEU A 49 13.17 -4.96 -4.07
C LEU A 49 12.76 -6.44 -4.07
N VAL A 50 11.67 -6.75 -3.37
CA VAL A 50 11.19 -8.14 -3.20
C VAL A 50 9.92 -8.42 -4.01
N GLY A 51 9.33 -7.42 -4.65
CA GLY A 51 8.10 -7.63 -5.41
C GLY A 51 7.43 -6.36 -5.91
N LEU A 52 6.18 -6.52 -6.30
CA LEU A 52 5.32 -5.44 -6.77
C LEU A 52 3.91 -5.54 -6.17
N SER A 53 3.37 -4.39 -5.80
CA SER A 53 2.03 -4.19 -5.26
C SER A 53 1.12 -3.70 -6.37
N THR A 54 -0.12 -4.16 -6.36
CA THR A 54 -1.16 -3.89 -7.35
C THR A 54 -2.46 -3.53 -6.63
N TYR A 55 -3.24 -2.65 -7.25
CA TYR A 55 -4.62 -2.33 -6.86
C TYR A 55 -4.80 -2.02 -5.35
N ALA A 56 -4.38 -0.84 -4.93
CA ALA A 56 -4.65 -0.33 -3.57
C ALA A 56 -6.16 -0.04 -3.37
N VAL A 57 -6.77 -0.66 -2.36
CA VAL A 57 -8.19 -0.57 -2.05
C VAL A 57 -8.46 -0.48 -0.56
N TYR A 58 -9.45 0.32 -0.19
CA TYR A 58 -10.07 0.28 1.13
C TYR A 58 -11.21 -0.72 1.14
N THR A 59 -11.31 -1.52 2.21
CA THR A 59 -12.46 -2.40 2.46
C THR A 59 -13.10 -2.09 3.80
N ALA A 60 -14.39 -1.76 3.75
CA ALA A 60 -15.20 -1.44 4.93
C ALA A 60 -15.36 -2.64 5.87
N ASN A 61 -15.32 -3.88 5.35
CA ASN A 61 -15.54 -5.11 6.12
C ASN A 61 -14.48 -5.33 7.21
N VAL A 62 -13.24 -4.93 6.93
CA VAL A 62 -12.10 -5.05 7.86
C VAL A 62 -11.51 -3.69 8.23
N ARG A 63 -12.17 -2.60 7.79
CA ARG A 63 -11.86 -1.20 8.11
C ARG A 63 -10.38 -0.86 7.89
N SER A 64 -9.81 -1.29 6.76
CA SER A 64 -8.39 -1.15 6.49
C SER A 64 -8.10 -1.14 4.98
N TRP A 65 -6.92 -0.63 4.64
CA TRP A 65 -6.39 -0.56 3.28
C TRP A 65 -5.58 -1.81 2.95
N PHE A 66 -5.75 -2.31 1.73
CA PHE A 66 -5.08 -3.48 1.22
C PHE A 66 -4.59 -3.26 -0.20
N SER A 67 -3.54 -4.00 -0.56
CA SER A 67 -3.18 -4.24 -1.95
C SER A 67 -2.91 -5.71 -2.19
N LEU A 68 -3.06 -6.14 -3.44
CA LEU A 68 -2.61 -7.46 -3.89
C LEU A 68 -1.17 -7.35 -4.33
N ALA A 69 -0.31 -8.29 -3.94
CA ALA A 69 1.09 -8.23 -4.34
C ALA A 69 1.63 -9.57 -4.85
N MET A 70 2.62 -9.47 -5.71
CA MET A 70 3.51 -10.57 -6.08
C MET A 70 4.85 -10.29 -5.41
N VAL A 71 5.18 -11.12 -4.41
CA VAL A 71 6.42 -11.06 -3.63
C VAL A 71 7.20 -12.34 -3.88
N ALA A 72 8.53 -12.25 -3.88
CA ALA A 72 9.43 -13.40 -3.99
C ALA A 72 9.08 -14.45 -2.91
N GLU A 73 9.01 -15.72 -3.31
CA GLU A 73 8.50 -16.80 -2.47
C GLU A 73 9.20 -16.89 -1.10
N HIS A 74 10.54 -16.78 -1.10
CA HIS A 74 11.35 -16.84 0.13
C HIS A 74 11.17 -15.62 1.07
N LYS A 75 10.53 -14.54 0.60
CA LYS A 75 10.19 -13.35 1.39
C LYS A 75 8.69 -13.25 1.70
N ALA A 76 7.87 -14.16 1.17
CA ALA A 76 6.42 -14.18 1.36
C ALA A 76 6.05 -14.87 2.69
N ILE A 77 6.51 -14.31 3.81
CA ILE A 77 6.31 -14.84 5.16
C ILE A 77 5.20 -14.03 5.85
N ASP A 78 4.13 -14.69 6.28
CA ASP A 78 3.01 -14.06 6.97
C ASP A 78 3.47 -13.28 8.21
N GLY A 79 2.95 -12.06 8.36
CA GLY A 79 3.32 -11.16 9.46
C GLY A 79 4.60 -10.36 9.24
N SER A 80 5.35 -10.61 8.15
CA SER A 80 6.52 -9.79 7.82
C SER A 80 6.10 -8.41 7.32
N GLU A 81 6.85 -7.39 7.71
CA GLU A 81 6.64 -6.02 7.26
C GLU A 81 7.42 -5.73 5.98
N VAL A 82 6.80 -4.91 5.12
CA VAL A 82 7.36 -4.44 3.84
C VAL A 82 6.92 -2.99 3.63
N VAL A 83 7.68 -2.26 2.81
CA VAL A 83 7.39 -0.87 2.45
C VAL A 83 6.91 -0.81 1.01
N LEU A 84 5.87 0.00 0.78
CA LEU A 84 5.37 0.32 -0.55
C LEU A 84 5.86 1.70 -0.99
N ILE A 85 6.42 1.79 -2.20
CA ILE A 85 6.90 3.04 -2.82
C ILE A 85 6.30 3.23 -4.20
#